data_AF-A0A7C4B5K1-F1
#
_entry.id   AF-A0A7C4B5K1-F1
#
_cell.length_a   1.000
_cell.length_b   1.000
_cell.length_c   1.000
_cell.angle_alpha   90.00
_cell.angle_beta   90.00
_cell.angle_gamma   90.00
#
_symmetry.space_group_name_H-M   'P 1'
#
loop_
_entity.id
_entity.type
_entity.pdbx_description
1 polymer ?
#
loop_
_entity_poly.entity_id
_entity_poly.type
_entity_poly.pdbx_seq_one_letter_code
_entity_poly.pdbx_strand_id
1 'polypeptide(L)'
;MTFTIAVSGKGGSGKTTVSALIIDYLRRNKLGSILAVDADPNTNLNEALGIEIKKTLGDVREELLKVGESTSSREDYFEYLIYSEVVVEGEGFDLLPMGRPEGPGCYCYINHVLRRIIDKLSRNYDY
;
A
#
# COMPACT_ATOMS: atom_id res chain seq x y z
N MET A 1 10.51 -6.93 -14.16
CA MET A 1 10.49 -7.82 -12.97
C MET A 1 10.78 -6.90 -11.81
N THR A 2 9.84 -6.71 -10.89
CA THR A 2 9.98 -5.78 -9.75
C THR A 2 10.96 -6.35 -8.72
N PHE A 3 11.85 -5.52 -8.19
CA PHE A 3 12.77 -5.89 -7.11
C PHE A 3 12.19 -5.51 -5.75
N THR A 4 11.58 -6.48 -5.05
CA THR A 4 10.92 -6.23 -3.77
C THR A 4 11.89 -6.22 -2.59
N ILE A 5 11.89 -5.12 -1.83
CA ILE A 5 12.65 -4.99 -0.57
C ILE A 5 11.68 -5.06 0.61
N ALA A 6 11.78 -6.13 1.41
CA ALA A 6 10.95 -6.29 2.62
C ALA A 6 11.78 -5.99 3.88
N VAL A 7 11.34 -5.00 4.67
CA VAL A 7 11.98 -4.62 5.94
C VAL A 7 11.12 -5.13 7.11
N SER A 8 11.66 -6.04 7.92
CA SER A 8 10.95 -6.60 9.09
C SER A 8 11.80 -6.51 10.37
N GLY A 9 11.16 -6.65 11.54
CA GLY A 9 11.81 -6.41 12.84
C GLY A 9 10.82 -6.03 13.95
N LYS A 10 11.32 -6.00 15.19
CA LYS A 10 10.54 -5.71 16.41
C LYS A 10 10.04 -4.25 16.44
N GLY A 11 9.07 -3.96 17.31
CA GLY A 11 8.65 -2.57 17.59
C GLY A 11 9.84 -1.73 18.05
N GLY A 12 9.98 -0.51 17.50
CA GLY A 12 11.08 0.40 17.85
C GLY A 12 12.45 0.07 17.23
N SER A 13 12.59 -0.97 16.39
CA SER A 13 13.88 -1.33 15.78
C SER A 13 14.33 -0.43 14.60
N GLY A 14 13.66 0.70 14.36
CA GLY A 14 14.00 1.63 13.28
C GLY A 14 13.58 1.22 11.87
N LYS A 15 12.65 0.27 11.70
CA LYS A 15 12.21 -0.21 10.37
C LYS A 15 11.77 0.91 9.44
N THR A 16 10.84 1.75 9.91
CA THR A 16 10.29 2.88 9.14
C THR A 16 11.40 3.83 8.71
N THR A 17 12.35 4.11 9.60
CA THR A 17 13.51 4.95 9.30
C THR A 17 14.39 4.33 8.21
N VAL A 18 14.69 3.04 8.30
CA VAL A 18 15.48 2.33 7.28
C VAL A 18 14.74 2.31 5.95
N SER A 19 13.44 2.03 5.95
CA SER A 19 12.62 2.06 4.73
C SER A 19 12.62 3.44 4.08
N ALA A 20 12.45 4.51 4.85
CA ALA A 20 12.50 5.87 4.34
C ALA A 20 13.86 6.23 3.73
N LEU A 21 14.96 5.80 4.36
CA LEU A 21 16.31 6.00 3.82
C LEU A 21 16.55 5.22 2.52
N ILE A 22 16.03 4.00 2.41
CA ILE A 22 16.11 3.21 1.17
C ILE A 22 15.36 3.94 0.05
N ILE A 23 14.13 4.38 0.31
CA ILE A 23 13.31 5.10 -0.67
C ILE A 23 14.00 6.40 -1.10
N ASP A 24 14.49 7.20 -0.15
CA ASP A 24 15.23 8.44 -0.43
C ASP A 24 16.49 8.18 -1.27
N TYR A 25 17.24 7.10 -0.98
CA TYR A 25 18.39 6.71 -1.78
C TYR A 25 18.01 6.33 -3.22
N LEU A 26 17.02 5.46 -3.40
CA LEU A 26 16.55 5.01 -4.72
C LEU A 26 16.05 6.21 -5.55
N ARG A 27 15.25 7.08 -4.92
CA ARG A 27 14.72 8.32 -5.51
C ARG A 27 15.83 9.25 -5.95
N ARG A 28 16.77 9.60 -5.06
CA ARG A 28 17.85 10.57 -5.35
C ARG A 28 18.77 10.10 -6.47
N ASN A 29 19.00 8.80 -6.56
CA ASN A 29 19.84 8.21 -7.61
C ASN A 29 19.06 7.86 -8.89
N LYS A 30 17.74 8.11 -8.93
CA LYS A 30 16.87 7.84 -10.09
C LYS A 30 16.99 6.40 -10.60
N LEU A 31 17.02 5.44 -9.67
CA LEU A 31 17.29 4.04 -9.99
C LEU A 31 16.09 3.30 -10.60
N GLY A 32 14.90 3.88 -10.55
CA GLY A 32 13.68 3.33 -11.13
C GLY A 32 12.43 3.93 -10.51
N SER A 33 11.26 3.43 -10.93
CA SER A 33 9.98 3.73 -10.27
C SER A 33 9.84 2.94 -8.97
N ILE A 34 9.30 3.58 -7.93
CA ILE A 34 9.25 3.05 -6.57
C ILE A 34 7.80 3.03 -6.07
N LEU A 35 7.33 1.87 -5.62
CA LEU A 35 6.11 1.73 -4.85
C LEU A 35 6.44 1.40 -3.40
N ALA A 36 6.36 2.41 -2.54
CA ALA A 36 6.48 2.22 -1.10
C ALA A 36 5.19 1.62 -0.54
N VAL A 37 5.28 0.51 0.20
CA VAL A 37 4.13 -0.11 0.87
C VAL A 37 4.32 0.03 2.38
N ASP A 38 3.44 0.79 3.04
CA ASP A 38 3.45 0.88 4.50
C ASP A 38 2.53 -0.16 5.11
N ALA A 39 3.13 -1.26 5.58
CA ALA A 39 2.44 -2.37 6.24
C ALA A 39 2.27 -2.18 7.76
N ASP A 40 2.54 -0.99 8.31
CA ASP A 40 2.29 -0.66 9.72
C ASP A 40 0.81 -0.22 9.93
N PRO A 41 0.08 -0.83 10.88
CA PRO A 41 -1.25 -0.37 11.30
C PRO A 41 -1.38 1.12 11.55
N ASN A 42 -0.33 1.75 12.10
CA ASN A 42 -0.34 3.16 12.47
C ASN A 42 0.00 4.09 11.31
N THR A 43 0.50 3.53 10.20
CA THR A 43 0.92 4.26 9.00
C THR A 43 1.86 5.42 9.32
N ASN A 44 3.15 5.10 9.47
CA ASN A 44 4.16 6.05 9.94
C ASN A 44 5.16 6.42 8.83
N LEU A 45 5.19 5.68 7.72
CA LEU A 45 6.15 5.90 6.64
C LEU A 45 5.87 7.20 5.89
N ASN A 46 4.60 7.60 5.81
CA ASN A 46 4.21 8.86 5.19
C ASN A 46 4.75 10.08 5.91
N GLU A 47 4.75 10.06 7.26
CA GLU A 47 5.33 11.15 8.05
C GLU A 47 6.84 11.26 7.82
N ALA A 48 7.54 10.12 7.77
CA ALA A 48 8.97 10.06 7.50
C ALA A 48 9.33 10.56 6.08
N LEU A 49 8.41 10.43 5.12
CA LEU A 49 8.57 10.85 3.73
C LEU A 49 7.92 12.21 3.41
N GLY A 50 7.25 12.83 4.37
CA GLY A 50 6.62 14.15 4.22
C GLY A 50 5.39 14.17 3.30
N ILE A 51 4.58 13.11 3.32
CA ILE A 51 3.37 12.98 2.49
C ILE A 51 2.11 12.79 3.35
N GLU A 52 1.00 13.37 2.89
CA GLU A 52 -0.30 13.25 3.52
C GLU A 52 -1.09 12.07 2.96
N ILE A 53 -1.74 11.32 3.85
CA ILE A 53 -2.63 10.22 3.47
C ILE A 53 -4.06 10.64 3.72
N LYS A 54 -4.92 10.40 2.74
CA LYS A 54 -6.37 10.62 2.85
C LYS A 54 -7.15 9.33 3.08
N LYS A 55 -6.70 8.22 2.50
CA LYS A 55 -7.38 6.93 2.53
C LYS A 55 -6.36 5.79 2.52
N THR A 56 -6.70 4.67 3.14
CA THR A 56 -5.86 3.47 3.23
C THR A 56 -6.52 2.27 2.57
N LEU A 57 -5.75 1.22 2.30
CA LEU A 57 -6.28 -0.08 1.88
C LEU A 57 -7.25 -0.66 2.90
N GLY A 58 -7.00 -0.42 4.19
CA GLY A 58 -7.90 -0.80 5.28
C GLY A 58 -9.27 -0.14 5.15
N ASP A 59 -9.35 1.11 4.71
CA ASP A 59 -10.63 1.80 4.49
C ASP A 59 -11.40 1.19 3.31
N VAL A 60 -10.71 0.95 2.18
CA VAL A 60 -11.31 0.29 1.02
C VAL A 60 -11.78 -1.13 1.37
N ARG A 61 -11.01 -1.89 2.16
CA ARG A 61 -11.39 -3.22 2.66
C ARG A 61 -12.68 -3.19 3.48
N GLU A 62 -12.88 -2.15 4.28
CA GLU A 62 -14.08 -2.01 5.12
C GLU A 62 -15.29 -1.54 4.30
N GLU A 63 -15.08 -0.73 3.27
CA GLU A 63 -16.10 -0.42 2.26
C GLU A 63 -16.53 -1.70 1.52
N LEU A 64 -15.56 -2.53 1.11
CA LEU A 64 -15.75 -3.84 0.49
C LEU A 64 -16.66 -4.76 1.30
N LEU A 65 -16.41 -4.84 2.61
CA LEU A 65 -17.21 -5.69 3.51
C LEU A 65 -18.68 -5.27 3.60
N LYS A 66 -18.96 -3.97 3.61
CA LYS A 66 -20.32 -3.43 3.80
C LYS A 66 -21.23 -3.69 2.60
N VAL A 67 -20.66 -3.87 1.41
CA VAL A 67 -21.39 -3.90 0.14
C VAL A 67 -21.82 -5.33 -0.27
N GLY A 68 -21.36 -6.38 0.44
CA GLY A 68 -21.79 -7.78 0.21
C GLY A 68 -21.27 -8.41 -1.09
N GLU A 69 -21.88 -9.53 -1.52
CA GLU A 69 -21.36 -10.50 -2.53
C GLU A 69 -20.76 -9.93 -3.84
N SER A 70 -19.77 -10.65 -4.35
CA SER A 70 -18.86 -10.27 -5.43
C SER A 70 -19.45 -10.40 -6.84
N THR A 71 -19.36 -9.33 -7.63
CA THR A 71 -19.49 -9.36 -9.09
C THR A 71 -18.17 -8.87 -9.71
N SER A 72 -17.85 -9.28 -10.94
CA SER A 72 -16.65 -8.81 -11.66
C SER A 72 -16.59 -7.27 -11.75
N SER A 73 -17.74 -6.63 -11.96
CA SER A 73 -17.87 -5.16 -11.96
C SER A 73 -17.46 -4.49 -10.64
N ARG A 74 -17.49 -5.22 -9.51
CA ARG A 74 -17.05 -4.72 -8.21
C ARG A 74 -15.53 -4.81 -8.07
N GLU A 75 -14.89 -5.89 -8.52
CA GLU A 75 -13.41 -5.99 -8.52
C GLU A 75 -12.79 -4.81 -9.28
N ASP A 76 -13.34 -4.46 -10.46
CA ASP A 76 -12.88 -3.32 -11.26
C ASP A 76 -13.10 -1.97 -10.54
N TYR A 77 -14.22 -1.82 -9.83
CA TYR A 77 -14.50 -0.61 -9.05
C TYR A 77 -13.52 -0.43 -7.88
N PHE A 78 -13.20 -1.52 -7.17
CA PHE A 78 -12.23 -1.46 -6.06
C PHE A 78 -10.81 -1.28 -6.57
N GLU A 79 -10.46 -1.88 -7.70
CA GLU A 79 -9.22 -1.58 -8.40
C GLU A 79 -9.14 -0.07 -8.66
N TYR A 80 -10.16 0.51 -9.32
CA TYR A 80 -10.24 1.94 -9.55
C TYR A 80 -10.09 2.80 -8.27
N LEU A 81 -10.76 2.43 -7.18
CA LEU A 81 -10.66 3.15 -5.91
C LEU A 81 -9.24 3.10 -5.33
N ILE A 82 -8.56 1.95 -5.42
CA ILE A 82 -7.19 1.82 -4.93
C ILE A 82 -6.25 2.72 -5.72
N TYR A 83 -6.33 2.70 -7.05
CA TYR A 83 -5.51 3.56 -7.90
C TYR A 83 -5.82 5.05 -7.73
N SER A 84 -7.09 5.42 -7.55
CA SER A 84 -7.49 6.84 -7.57
C SER A 84 -7.52 7.52 -6.20
N GLU A 85 -7.71 6.76 -5.10
CA GLU A 85 -7.88 7.34 -3.77
C GLU A 85 -6.88 6.83 -2.72
N VAL A 86 -6.32 5.64 -2.88
CA VAL A 86 -5.43 5.03 -1.87
C VAL A 86 -3.96 5.23 -2.21
N VAL A 87 -3.57 5.03 -3.46
CA VAL A 87 -2.20 5.31 -3.91
C VAL A 87 -1.96 6.81 -3.83
N VAL A 88 -0.98 7.21 -3.04
CA VAL A 88 -0.57 8.61 -2.88
C VAL A 88 0.68 8.84 -3.70
N GLU A 89 0.57 9.67 -4.74
CA GLU A 89 1.71 10.09 -5.54
C GLU A 89 2.62 11.04 -4.73
N GLY A 90 3.88 10.67 -4.60
CA GLY A 90 4.92 11.47 -3.97
C GLY A 90 5.94 11.98 -4.99
N GLU A 91 6.93 12.75 -4.53
CA GLU A 91 8.00 13.20 -5.40
C GLU A 91 8.97 12.05 -5.72
N GLY A 92 8.75 11.34 -6.83
CA GLY A 92 9.64 10.28 -7.31
C GLY A 92 9.47 8.92 -6.65
N PHE A 93 8.35 8.72 -5.95
CA PHE A 93 7.88 7.44 -5.43
C PHE A 93 6.36 7.54 -5.20
N ASP A 94 5.66 6.41 -5.22
CA ASP A 94 4.26 6.33 -4.81
C ASP A 94 4.16 5.59 -3.48
N LEU A 95 3.18 5.96 -2.65
CA LEU A 95 2.91 5.29 -1.38
C LEU A 95 1.57 4.56 -1.44
N LEU A 96 1.59 3.29 -1.05
CA LEU A 96 0.41 2.46 -0.79
C LEU A 96 0.30 2.22 0.73
N PRO A 97 -0.52 3.00 1.45
CA PRO A 97 -0.72 2.81 2.88
C PRO A 97 -1.69 1.65 3.16
N MET A 98 -1.26 0.66 3.94
CA MET A 98 -2.13 -0.46 4.31
C MET A 98 -3.21 -0.02 5.31
N GLY A 99 -2.84 0.80 6.30
CA GLY A 99 -3.75 1.25 7.34
C GLY A 99 -4.11 0.16 8.36
N ARG A 100 -5.22 0.40 9.08
CA ARG A 100 -5.63 -0.42 10.24
C ARG A 100 -5.79 -1.91 9.91
N PRO A 101 -5.53 -2.82 10.86
CA PRO A 101 -5.79 -4.24 10.70
C PRO A 101 -7.29 -4.54 10.61
N GLU A 102 -7.61 -5.79 10.30
CA GLU A 102 -8.97 -6.29 10.20
C GLU A 102 -9.74 -6.14 11.51
N GLY A 103 -11.01 -5.75 11.39
CA GLY A 103 -11.97 -5.79 12.49
C GLY A 103 -12.64 -7.16 12.61
N PRO A 104 -13.78 -7.24 13.31
CA PRO A 104 -14.59 -8.46 13.34
C PRO A 104 -15.26 -8.71 11.96
N GLY A 105 -15.07 -9.89 11.38
CA GLY A 105 -15.67 -10.25 10.08
C GLY A 105 -14.97 -11.39 9.38
N CYS A 106 -15.43 -11.75 8.17
CA CYS A 106 -14.76 -12.70 7.29
C CYS A 106 -14.08 -11.95 6.14
N TYR A 107 -12.75 -11.93 6.14
CA TYR A 107 -11.95 -11.14 5.20
C TYR A 107 -11.25 -11.97 4.11
N CYS A 108 -11.32 -13.30 4.17
CA CYS A 108 -10.53 -14.18 3.29
C CYS A 108 -10.71 -13.87 1.80
N TYR A 109 -11.96 -13.70 1.35
CA TYR A 109 -12.24 -13.38 -0.06
C TYR A 109 -11.73 -12.00 -0.43
N ILE A 110 -12.00 -10.99 0.41
CA ILE A 110 -11.60 -9.61 0.14
C ILE A 110 -10.07 -9.49 0.09
N ASN A 111 -9.37 -10.12 1.02
CA ASN A 111 -7.91 -10.15 1.04
C ASN A 111 -7.34 -10.82 -0.22
N HIS A 112 -8.00 -11.85 -0.72
CA HIS A 112 -7.60 -12.48 -1.98
C HIS A 112 -7.78 -11.51 -3.17
N VAL A 113 -8.88 -10.76 -3.23
CA VAL A 113 -9.10 -9.72 -4.26
C VAL A 113 -8.06 -8.61 -4.14
N LEU A 114 -7.88 -8.05 -2.95
CA LEU A 114 -6.90 -6.98 -2.70
C LEU A 114 -5.48 -7.43 -3.07
N ARG A 115 -5.09 -8.64 -2.71
CA ARG A 115 -3.78 -9.19 -3.07
C ARG A 115 -3.59 -9.24 -4.59
N ARG A 116 -4.60 -9.67 -5.35
CA ARG A 116 -4.52 -9.68 -6.83
C ARG A 116 -4.36 -8.26 -7.40
N ILE A 117 -5.06 -7.28 -6.85
CA ILE A 117 -4.95 -5.88 -7.28
C ILE A 117 -3.57 -5.32 -6.97
N ILE A 118 -3.06 -5.54 -5.74
CA ILE A 118 -1.73 -5.09 -5.32
C ILE A 118 -0.65 -5.77 -6.16
N ASP A 119 -0.74 -7.09 -6.37
CA ASP A 119 0.20 -7.83 -7.22
C ASP A 119 0.22 -7.31 -8.66
N LYS A 120 -0.91 -6.81 -9.18
CA LYS A 120 -1.01 -6.18 -10.50
C LYS A 120 -0.40 -4.77 -10.49
N LEU A 121 -0.68 -3.98 -9.46
CA LEU A 121 -0.14 -2.64 -9.25
C LEU A 121 1.39 -2.68 -9.16
N SER A 122 1.96 -3.54 -8.30
CA SER A 122 3.40 -3.61 -8.06
C SER A 122 4.20 -3.96 -9.32
N ARG A 123 3.61 -4.66 -10.29
CA ARG A 123 4.29 -5.00 -11.57
C ARG A 123 4.61 -3.78 -12.44
N ASN A 124 3.98 -2.63 -12.17
CA ASN A 124 4.24 -1.39 -12.89
C ASN A 124 5.47 -0.63 -12.36
N TYR A 125 6.08 -1.14 -11.27
CA TYR A 125 7.21 -0.50 -10.59
C TYR A 125 8.49 -1.34 -10.71
N ASP A 126 9.63 -0.66 -10.72
CA ASP A 126 10.94 -1.30 -10.66
C ASP A 126 11.27 -1.80 -9.25
N TYR A 127 10.83 -1.06 -8.21
CA TYR A 127 11.06 -1.32 -6.79
C TYR A 127 9.77 -1.31 -5.96
#